data_AF-A0A3D3DVK2-F1
#
_entry.id   AF-A0A3D3DVK2-F1
#
_cell.length_a   1.000
_cell.length_b   1.000
_cell.length_c   1.000
_cell.angle_alpha   90.00
_cell.angle_beta   90.00
_cell.angle_gamma   90.00
#
_symmetry.space_group_name_H-M   'P 1'
#
loop_
_entity.id
_entity.type
_entity.pdbx_description
1 polymer ?
#
loop_
_entity_poly.entity_id
_entity_poly.type
_entity_poly.pdbx_seq_one_letter_code
_entity_poly.pdbx_strand_id
1 'polypeptide(L)'
;MDRFPSDYFAIAKCHRRLGEQKDAVILYQQIKIAEKSAAEATLQIGFTYEEAKEKEKAIRTFQLTCKRYPKSRQASIAHSHLQNKYNINVTLGGTEEE
;
A
#
# COMPACT_ATOMS: atom_id res chain seq x y z
N MET A 1 25.21 4.43 -9.05
CA MET A 1 24.98 3.83 -7.72
C MET A 1 23.49 3.86 -7.48
N ASP A 2 22.92 2.68 -7.53
CA ASP A 2 21.49 2.39 -7.65
C ASP A 2 20.75 2.74 -6.35
N ARG A 3 20.25 3.98 -6.24
CA ARG A 3 19.41 4.46 -5.13
C ARG A 3 17.92 4.09 -5.35
N PHE A 4 17.68 3.08 -6.17
CA PHE A 4 16.37 2.48 -6.37
C PHE A 4 16.11 1.61 -5.13
N PRO A 5 15.16 1.92 -4.23
CA PRO A 5 13.84 2.55 -4.42
C PRO A 5 13.54 3.73 -3.47
N SER A 6 14.49 4.15 -2.64
CA SER A 6 14.24 5.07 -1.51
C SER A 6 13.92 6.50 -1.93
N ASP A 7 14.59 7.03 -2.96
CA ASP A 7 14.31 8.38 -3.47
C ASP A 7 12.93 8.45 -4.13
N TYR A 8 12.51 7.39 -4.81
CA TYR A 8 11.19 7.31 -5.43
C TYR A 8 10.06 7.33 -4.39
N PHE A 9 10.26 6.73 -3.21
CA PHE A 9 9.30 6.86 -2.10
C PHE A 9 9.18 8.29 -1.61
N ALA A 10 10.31 9.00 -1.47
CA ALA A 10 10.30 10.40 -1.05
C ALA A 10 9.60 11.29 -2.08
N ILE A 11 9.89 11.08 -3.36
CA ILE A 11 9.26 11.81 -4.48
C ILE A 11 7.74 11.54 -4.51
N ALA A 12 7.32 10.28 -4.45
CA ALA A 12 5.91 9.90 -4.43
C ALA A 12 5.17 10.50 -3.22
N LYS A 13 5.80 10.53 -2.05
CA LYS A 13 5.26 11.16 -0.85
C LYS A 13 5.14 12.68 -0.99
N CYS A 14 6.08 13.33 -1.69
CA CYS A 14 5.97 14.75 -2.04
C CYS A 14 4.79 14.99 -2.97
N HIS A 15 4.66 14.26 -4.08
CA HIS A 15 3.49 14.38 -4.98
C HIS A 15 2.16 14.18 -4.24
N ARG A 16 2.09 13.20 -3.34
CA ARG A 16 0.93 12.98 -2.47
C ARG A 16 0.57 14.21 -1.64
N ARG A 17 1.57 14.88 -1.06
CA ARG A 17 1.39 16.13 -0.29
C ARG A 17 1.03 17.33 -1.17
N LEU A 18 1.46 17.34 -2.42
CA LEU A 18 1.11 18.36 -3.41
C LEU A 18 -0.33 18.20 -3.96
N GLY A 19 -1.00 17.10 -3.62
CA GLY A 19 -2.33 16.77 -4.17
C GLY A 19 -2.27 16.09 -5.53
N GLU A 20 -1.09 15.68 -5.99
CA GLU A 20 -0.87 14.94 -7.24
C GLU A 20 -0.97 13.44 -6.98
N GLN A 21 -2.14 12.98 -6.54
CA GLN A 21 -2.30 11.58 -6.12
C GLN A 21 -2.09 10.60 -7.29
N LYS A 22 -2.43 11.01 -8.52
CA LYS A 22 -2.25 10.18 -9.73
C LYS A 22 -0.77 9.90 -10.00
N ASP A 23 0.06 10.93 -10.04
CA ASP A 23 1.50 10.80 -10.24
C ASP A 23 2.16 10.01 -9.11
N ALA A 24 1.76 10.27 -7.86
CA ALA A 24 2.24 9.48 -6.72
C ALA A 24 1.95 7.98 -6.89
N VAL A 25 0.75 7.61 -7.35
CA VAL A 25 0.40 6.20 -7.61
C VAL A 25 1.27 5.61 -8.73
N ILE A 26 1.52 6.35 -9.82
CA ILE A 26 2.38 5.87 -10.92
C ILE A 26 3.80 5.62 -10.42
N LEU A 27 4.34 6.55 -9.64
CA LEU A 27 5.65 6.41 -8.99
C LEU A 27 5.71 5.15 -8.11
N TYR A 28 4.73 4.94 -7.22
CA TYR A 28 4.68 3.73 -6.42
C TYR A 28 4.52 2.45 -7.25
N GLN A 29 3.79 2.49 -8.37
CA GLN A 29 3.70 1.34 -9.27
C GLN A 29 5.04 0.97 -9.89
N GLN A 30 5.89 1.95 -10.22
CA GLN A 30 7.25 1.69 -10.68
C GLN A 30 8.11 1.08 -9.58
N ILE A 31 7.99 1.57 -8.34
CA ILE A 31 8.68 0.99 -7.18
C ILE A 31 8.21 -0.45 -6.92
N LYS A 32 6.92 -0.73 -7.16
CA LYS A 32 6.33 -2.05 -6.98
C LYS A 32 6.95 -3.13 -7.88
N ILE A 33 7.63 -2.75 -8.95
CA ILE A 33 8.38 -3.69 -9.80
C ILE A 33 9.52 -4.34 -9.01
N ALA A 34 10.11 -3.62 -8.05
CA ALA A 34 11.09 -4.17 -7.13
C ALA A 34 10.39 -5.00 -6.04
N GLU A 35 10.54 -6.32 -6.09
CA GLU A 35 9.82 -7.27 -5.23
C GLU A 35 9.99 -6.95 -3.72
N LYS A 36 11.19 -6.55 -3.32
CA LYS A 36 11.54 -6.20 -1.94
C LYS A 36 10.79 -4.96 -1.41
N SER A 37 10.38 -4.05 -2.29
CA SER A 37 9.66 -2.82 -1.95
C SER A 37 8.21 -2.82 -2.40
N ALA A 38 7.76 -3.92 -3.02
CA ALA A 38 6.44 -4.01 -3.61
C ALA A 38 5.31 -3.98 -2.57
N ALA A 39 5.51 -4.60 -1.42
CA ALA A 39 4.54 -4.56 -0.32
C ALA A 39 4.38 -3.14 0.25
N GLU A 40 5.49 -2.41 0.43
CA GLU A 40 5.50 -1.04 0.92
C GLU A 40 4.92 -0.05 -0.09
N ALA A 41 5.26 -0.20 -1.36
CA ALA A 41 4.71 0.63 -2.43
C ALA A 41 3.19 0.45 -2.53
N THR A 42 2.71 -0.79 -2.47
CA THR A 42 1.26 -1.08 -2.56
C THR A 42 0.51 -0.51 -1.35
N LEU A 43 1.09 -0.59 -0.15
CA LEU A 43 0.52 0.03 1.05
C LEU A 43 0.42 1.57 0.89
N GLN A 44 1.46 2.22 0.38
CA GLN A 44 1.45 3.68 0.15
C GLN A 44 0.45 4.11 -0.94
N ILE A 45 0.23 3.28 -1.98
CA ILE A 45 -0.83 3.50 -2.97
C ILE A 45 -2.20 3.51 -2.27
N GLY A 46 -2.44 2.58 -1.35
CA GLY A 46 -3.69 2.53 -0.57
C GLY A 46 -3.95 3.84 0.18
N PHE A 47 -2.95 4.34 0.92
CA PHE A 47 -3.04 5.64 1.61
C PHE A 47 -3.24 6.81 0.64
N THR A 48 -2.59 6.78 -0.52
CA THR A 48 -2.73 7.82 -1.53
C THR A 48 -4.15 7.88 -2.09
N TYR A 49 -4.80 6.72 -2.30
CA TYR A 49 -6.21 6.67 -2.70
C TYR A 49 -7.14 7.20 -1.60
N GLU A 50 -6.83 6.99 -0.32
CA GLU A 50 -7.61 7.61 0.77
C GLU A 50 -7.56 9.13 0.73
N GLU A 51 -6.37 9.70 0.52
CA GLU A 51 -6.19 11.14 0.38
C GLU A 51 -6.86 11.69 -0.88
N ALA A 52 -6.92 10.87 -1.95
CA ALA A 52 -7.68 11.17 -3.16
C ALA A 52 -9.22 11.06 -2.97
N LYS A 53 -9.70 10.74 -1.76
CA LYS A 53 -11.11 10.41 -1.45
C LYS A 53 -11.66 9.19 -2.20
N GLU A 54 -10.79 8.39 -2.81
CA GLU A 54 -11.14 7.16 -3.54
C GLU A 54 -11.12 5.94 -2.60
N LYS A 55 -12.01 5.96 -1.59
CA LYS A 55 -12.08 4.93 -0.54
C LYS A 55 -12.19 3.50 -1.09
N GLU A 56 -13.02 3.29 -2.11
CA GLU A 56 -13.21 1.96 -2.71
C GLU A 56 -11.91 1.40 -3.30
N LYS A 57 -11.12 2.25 -3.98
CA LYS A 57 -9.82 1.86 -4.54
C LYS A 57 -8.79 1.64 -3.46
N ALA A 58 -8.80 2.47 -2.40
CA ALA A 58 -7.94 2.28 -1.24
C ALA A 58 -8.18 0.90 -0.60
N ILE A 59 -9.45 0.55 -0.33
CA ILE A 59 -9.83 -0.72 0.27
C ILE A 59 -9.34 -1.90 -0.59
N ARG A 60 -9.62 -1.87 -1.89
CA ARG A 60 -9.16 -2.91 -2.82
C ARG A 60 -7.64 -3.05 -2.82
N THR A 61 -6.92 -1.94 -2.73
CA THR A 61 -5.44 -1.94 -2.71
C THR A 61 -4.89 -2.54 -1.42
N PHE A 62 -5.47 -2.19 -0.26
CA PHE A 62 -5.09 -2.78 1.01
C PHE A 62 -5.39 -4.29 1.04
N GLN A 63 -6.56 -4.71 0.57
CA GLN A 63 -6.91 -6.12 0.42
C GLN A 63 -5.94 -6.87 -0.49
N LEU A 64 -5.56 -6.27 -1.63
CA LEU A 64 -4.57 -6.84 -2.55
C LEU A 64 -3.21 -6.98 -1.87
N THR A 65 -2.79 -5.99 -1.08
CA THR A 65 -1.53 -6.02 -0.32
C THR A 65 -1.52 -7.20 0.64
N CYS A 66 -2.62 -7.40 1.37
CA CYS A 66 -2.80 -8.54 2.27
C CYS A 66 -2.75 -9.88 1.54
N LYS A 67 -3.46 -10.01 0.41
CA LYS A 67 -3.49 -11.26 -0.37
C LYS A 67 -2.16 -11.57 -1.06
N ARG A 68 -1.47 -10.55 -1.57
CA ARG A 68 -0.25 -10.73 -2.37
C ARG A 68 1.01 -10.81 -1.51
N TYR A 69 1.01 -10.17 -0.35
CA TYR A 69 2.16 -10.11 0.56
C TYR A 69 1.79 -10.55 1.99
N PRO A 70 1.20 -11.74 2.20
CA PRO A 70 0.69 -12.16 3.51
C PRO A 70 1.79 -12.25 4.59
N LYS A 71 3.03 -12.56 4.21
CA LYS A 71 4.20 -12.65 5.12
C LYS A 71 4.90 -11.31 5.39
N SER A 72 4.39 -10.22 4.84
CA SER A 72 5.03 -8.91 4.92
C SER A 72 4.44 -8.08 6.05
N ARG A 73 5.28 -7.33 6.78
CA ARG A 73 4.82 -6.43 7.86
C ARG A 73 3.78 -5.42 7.36
N GLN A 74 3.91 -4.99 6.11
CA GLN A 74 3.00 -4.05 5.46
C GLN A 74 1.58 -4.63 5.28
N ALA A 75 1.43 -5.94 5.08
CA ALA A 75 0.10 -6.56 5.03
C ALA A 75 -0.61 -6.52 6.38
N SER A 76 0.11 -6.76 7.48
CA SER A 76 -0.44 -6.61 8.83
C SER A 76 -0.90 -5.16 9.09
N ILE A 77 -0.10 -4.17 8.68
CA ILE A 77 -0.47 -2.75 8.77
C ILE A 77 -1.72 -2.44 7.93
N ALA A 78 -1.77 -2.90 6.68
CA ALA A 78 -2.92 -2.72 5.80
C ALA A 78 -4.20 -3.32 6.41
N HIS A 79 -4.09 -4.52 6.99
CA HIS A 79 -5.19 -5.20 7.65
C HIS A 79 -5.70 -4.43 8.88
N SER A 80 -4.82 -4.03 9.79
CA SER A 80 -5.20 -3.22 10.96
C SER A 80 -5.82 -1.89 10.56
N HIS A 81 -5.31 -1.26 9.50
CA HIS A 81 -5.85 -0.01 8.99
C HIS A 81 -7.25 -0.19 8.39
N LEU A 82 -7.48 -1.25 7.60
CA LEU A 82 -8.81 -1.60 7.09
C LEU A 82 -9.82 -1.85 8.21
N GLN A 83 -9.41 -2.58 9.24
CA GLN A 83 -10.28 -2.87 10.38
C GLN A 83 -10.62 -1.60 11.17
N ASN A 84 -9.62 -0.78 11.51
CA ASN A 84 -9.84 0.40 12.35
C ASN A 84 -10.54 1.53 11.57
N LYS A 85 -10.09 1.82 10.34
CA LYS A 85 -10.57 2.95 9.55
C LYS A 85 -11.89 2.65 8.84
N TYR A 86 -12.05 1.44 8.32
CA TYR A 86 -13.19 1.06 7.48
C TYR A 86 -14.14 0.06 8.16
N ASN A 87 -13.81 -0.44 9.36
CA ASN A 87 -14.53 -1.53 10.00
C ASN A 87 -14.61 -2.80 9.14
N ILE A 88 -13.64 -2.99 8.24
CA ILE A 88 -13.56 -4.15 7.34
C ILE A 88 -12.64 -5.18 7.98
N ASN A 89 -13.23 -6.29 8.41
CA ASN A 89 -12.48 -7.48 8.80
C ASN A 89 -12.10 -8.25 7.54
N VAL A 90 -10.89 -8.00 7.03
CA VAL A 90 -10.29 -8.90 6.04
C VAL A 90 -9.81 -10.14 6.77
N THR A 91 -10.66 -11.14 6.90
CA THR A 91 -10.22 -12.47 7.34
C THR A 91 -9.21 -12.98 6.31
N LEU A 92 -7.93 -12.65 6.48
CA LEU A 92 -6.88 -13.54 6.04
C LEU A 92 -7.22 -14.83 6.78
N GLY A 93 -7.68 -15.83 6.01
CA GLY A 93 -8.23 -17.07 6.53
C GLY A 93 -7.44 -17.56 7.73
N GLY A 94 -8.18 -17.98 8.75
CA GLY A 94 -7.61 -18.49 10.00
C GLY A 94 -6.38 -19.34 9.77
N THR A 95 -5.39 -19.04 10.60
CA THR A 95 -4.59 -20.04 11.29
C THR A 95 -3.77 -21.02 10.43
N GLU A 96 -2.46 -20.75 10.38
CA GLU A 96 -1.52 -21.79 10.80
C GLU A 96 -1.88 -22.16 12.25
N GLU A 97 -2.88 -23.01 12.43
CA GLU A 97 -3.06 -23.81 13.65
C GLU A 97 -2.51 -25.19 13.30
N GLU A 98 -1.34 -25.46 13.90
CA GLU A 98 -0.63 -26.74 14.08
C GLU A 98 0.16 -27.34 12.92
#